data_AF-A0A9X2J6V1-F1
#
_entry.id   AF-A0A9X2J6V1-F1
#
_cell.length_a   1.000
_cell.length_b   1.000
_cell.length_c   1.000
_cell.angle_alpha   90.00
_cell.angle_beta   90.00
_cell.angle_gamma   90.00
#
_symmetry.space_group_name_H-M   'P 1'
#
loop_
_entity.id
_entity.type
_entity.pdbx_description
1 polymer ?
#
loop_
_entity_poly.entity_id
_entity_poly.type
_entity_poly.pdbx_seq_one_letter_code
_entity_poly.pdbx_strand_id
1 'polypeptide(L)'
;MDVKYWEGGLTLHEIDAIEKMAEVFGQKKTEVKSEPLASGKPIKLRSFDQLKQLRPESNSMWPWKGYAGFRLIGGRNNEGEFDLIIVTHFSVIIVELKHWNGELTANGDQWYQNGEHRGRSAVSITQDKQYMLREKLRRSGRKFPSFEGNKFNSPRVDFFVVLTGTANGSKLPEKDRKHVLNVNEFLALADEKIFEKMLLPPNVPKRALNLQLNEDFDVFDNIFNDGQTKPKSLLVNGYEAEEKIYPPEGVESVYTEFQAKSKQRKDDKALLRRWDFSKFNDRELKTTEGRYKVVSHEKEVLRL
;
A
#
# COMPACT_ATOMS: atom_id res chain seq x y z
N MET A 1 -5.03 4.00 10.13
CA MET A 1 -5.51 4.77 8.99
C MET A 1 -6.71 4.04 8.48
N ASP A 2 -7.70 4.74 7.95
CA ASP A 2 -8.80 4.06 7.26
C ASP A 2 -8.26 3.43 5.97
N VAL A 3 -8.69 2.21 5.63
CA VAL A 3 -8.26 1.50 4.42
C VAL A 3 -9.49 0.95 3.70
N LYS A 4 -9.67 1.40 2.47
CA LYS A 4 -10.68 0.84 1.58
C LYS A 4 -10.11 -0.36 0.82
N TYR A 5 -10.76 -1.52 0.97
CA TYR A 5 -10.38 -2.75 0.28
C TYR A 5 -11.30 -3.03 -0.91
N TRP A 6 -10.73 -3.51 -2.00
CA TRP A 6 -11.47 -4.19 -3.06
C TRP A 6 -11.31 -5.70 -2.85
N GLU A 7 -12.43 -6.41 -2.77
CA GLU A 7 -12.43 -7.84 -2.46
C GLU A 7 -11.87 -8.67 -3.63
N GLY A 8 -10.65 -9.19 -3.48
CA GLY A 8 -10.02 -10.08 -4.47
C GLY A 8 -8.51 -9.92 -4.55
N GLY A 9 -7.79 -11.02 -4.82
CA GLY A 9 -6.40 -11.02 -5.27
C GLY A 9 -5.28 -10.63 -4.30
N LEU A 10 -5.57 -9.98 -3.17
CA LEU A 10 -4.56 -9.85 -2.10
C LEU A 10 -4.24 -11.22 -1.49
N THR A 11 -2.97 -11.44 -1.18
CA THR A 11 -2.47 -12.59 -0.42
C THR A 11 -2.54 -12.31 1.08
N LEU A 12 -2.48 -13.36 1.90
CA LEU A 12 -2.54 -13.21 3.36
C LEU A 12 -1.40 -12.32 3.90
N HIS A 13 -0.17 -12.51 3.40
CA HIS A 13 0.97 -11.68 3.80
C HIS A 13 0.81 -10.20 3.40
N GLU A 14 0.09 -9.93 2.31
CA GLU A 14 -0.23 -8.54 1.93
C GLU A 14 -1.25 -7.95 2.91
N ILE A 15 -2.30 -8.70 3.26
CA ILE A 15 -3.31 -8.27 4.25
C ILE A 15 -2.65 -7.98 5.60
N ASP A 16 -1.87 -8.94 6.14
CA ASP A 16 -1.17 -8.80 7.43
C ASP A 16 -0.28 -7.54 7.45
N ALA A 17 0.41 -7.26 6.34
CA ALA A 17 1.27 -6.08 6.22
C ALA A 17 0.46 -4.77 6.17
N ILE A 18 -0.64 -4.74 5.41
CA ILE A 18 -1.51 -3.56 5.28
C ILE A 18 -2.20 -3.26 6.61
N GLU A 19 -2.67 -4.27 7.34
CA GLU A 19 -3.27 -4.09 8.67
C GLU A 19 -2.26 -3.51 9.66
N LYS A 20 -1.02 -4.02 9.69
CA LYS A 20 0.05 -3.46 10.52
C LYS A 20 0.37 -2.01 10.16
N MET A 21 0.43 -1.68 8.86
CA MET A 21 0.59 -0.30 8.39
C MET A 21 -0.59 0.57 8.82
N ALA A 22 -1.81 0.05 8.70
CA ALA A 22 -3.01 0.77 9.09
C ALA A 22 -3.05 1.07 10.59
N GLU A 23 -2.63 0.15 11.44
CA GLU A 23 -2.53 0.38 12.88
C GLU A 23 -1.56 1.53 13.17
N VAL A 24 -0.32 1.44 12.68
CA VAL A 24 0.74 2.43 12.94
C VAL A 24 0.38 3.80 12.39
N PHE A 25 -0.13 3.87 11.16
CA PHE A 25 -0.54 5.13 10.52
C PHE A 25 -1.94 5.60 10.94
N GLY A 26 -2.59 4.89 11.87
CA GLY A 26 -3.87 5.27 12.46
C GLY A 26 -3.79 5.96 13.80
N GLN A 27 -2.63 5.91 14.45
CA GLN A 27 -2.46 6.49 15.77
C GLN A 27 -2.54 8.02 15.67
N LYS A 28 -3.67 8.59 16.09
CA LYS A 28 -3.73 9.98 16.52
C LYS A 28 -2.66 10.13 17.60
N LYS A 29 -1.71 11.04 17.42
CA LYS A 29 -0.82 11.43 18.53
C LYS A 29 -1.72 11.77 19.72
N THR A 30 -1.43 11.09 20.81
CA THR A 30 -2.04 11.19 22.13
C THR A 30 -2.53 12.60 22.39
N GLU A 31 -3.83 12.75 22.64
CA GLU A 31 -4.37 13.96 23.26
C GLU A 31 -3.55 14.23 24.52
N VAL A 32 -2.74 15.30 24.49
CA VAL A 32 -2.23 15.88 25.73
C VAL A 32 -3.47 16.41 26.43
N LYS A 33 -3.93 15.70 27.47
CA LYS A 33 -5.04 16.13 28.33
C LYS A 33 -4.80 17.59 28.74
N SER A 34 -5.59 18.50 28.20
CA SER A 34 -5.64 19.88 28.65
C SER A 34 -6.45 19.91 29.96
N GLU A 35 -5.78 20.18 31.08
CA GLU A 35 -6.50 20.61 32.28
C GLU A 35 -7.12 22.01 32.05
N PRO A 36 -8.28 22.33 32.64
CA PRO A 36 -8.95 23.59 32.39
C PRO A 36 -8.19 24.75 33.05
N LEU A 37 -7.86 25.80 32.29
CA LEU A 37 -7.31 27.04 32.84
C LEU A 37 -8.37 27.76 33.69
N ALA A 38 -8.11 27.89 34.99
CA ALA A 38 -8.80 28.81 35.86
C ALA A 38 -8.50 30.28 35.44
N SER A 39 -9.56 31.07 35.35
CA SER A 39 -9.56 32.44 34.87
C SER A 39 -8.77 33.43 35.74
N GLY A 40 -7.96 34.28 35.09
CA GLY A 40 -7.73 35.66 35.53
C GLY A 40 -6.41 35.97 36.25
N LYS A 41 -5.25 35.81 35.60
CA LYS A 41 -4.00 36.54 35.91
C LYS A 41 -3.17 36.77 34.64
N PRO A 42 -2.36 37.86 34.55
CA PRO A 42 -1.66 38.23 33.33
C PRO A 42 -0.60 37.18 32.95
N ILE A 43 -0.61 36.77 31.69
CA ILE A 43 0.26 35.72 31.14
C ILE A 43 1.69 36.24 31.05
N LYS A 44 2.55 35.82 31.99
CA LYS A 44 4.01 35.85 31.77
C LYS A 44 4.38 34.62 30.95
N LEU A 45 4.74 34.81 29.68
CA LEU A 45 5.31 33.74 28.84
C LEU A 45 6.58 33.21 29.51
N ARG A 46 6.51 31.99 30.03
CA ARG A 46 7.64 31.34 30.74
C ARG A 46 8.13 30.05 30.09
N SER A 47 7.52 29.58 29.00
CA SER A 47 7.96 28.34 28.35
C SER A 47 7.81 28.38 26.83
N PHE A 48 8.77 27.78 26.13
CA PHE A 48 8.78 27.59 24.68
C PHE A 48 7.57 26.76 24.18
N ASP A 49 6.97 25.96 25.06
CA ASP A 49 5.84 25.08 24.72
C ASP A 49 4.51 25.83 24.57
N GLN A 50 4.31 26.94 25.29
CA GLN A 50 3.14 27.82 25.10
C GLN A 50 3.18 28.57 23.75
N LEU A 51 4.38 28.78 23.19
CA LEU A 51 4.56 29.43 21.88
C LEU A 51 4.21 28.50 20.71
N LYS A 52 4.27 27.17 20.90
CA LYS A 52 3.82 26.18 19.91
C LYS A 52 2.29 26.11 19.81
N GLN A 53 1.58 26.36 20.91
CA GLN A 53 0.11 26.35 20.97
C GLN A 53 -0.54 27.56 20.29
N LEU A 54 0.20 28.66 20.12
CA LEU A 54 -0.25 29.88 19.43
C LEU A 54 0.06 29.88 17.92
N ARG A 55 0.60 28.79 17.37
CA ARG A 55 0.74 28.67 15.93
C ARG A 55 -0.65 28.35 15.35
N PRO A 56 -1.10 29.08 14.31
CA PRO A 56 -2.27 28.65 13.53
C PRO A 56 -2.02 27.20 13.11
N GLU A 57 -3.01 26.35 13.38
CA GLU A 57 -3.08 24.91 13.17
C GLU A 57 -1.90 24.34 12.38
N SER A 58 -0.98 23.67 13.07
CA SER A 58 0.12 22.97 12.41
C SER A 58 -0.48 21.95 11.44
N ASN A 59 -0.26 22.11 10.13
CA ASN A 59 -0.56 21.13 9.08
C ASN A 59 -0.18 19.73 9.57
N SER A 60 -1.17 19.04 10.12
CA SER A 60 -0.97 17.74 10.76
C SER A 60 -0.70 16.75 9.64
N MET A 61 0.32 15.91 9.82
CA MET A 61 0.56 14.84 8.85
C MET A 61 -0.63 13.89 8.72
N TRP A 62 -1.50 13.85 9.73
CA TRP A 62 -2.67 13.00 9.86
C TRP A 62 -3.97 13.75 9.55
N PRO A 63 -5.04 13.05 9.11
CA PRO A 63 -5.12 11.60 8.85
C PRO A 63 -4.46 11.17 7.53
N TRP A 64 -4.12 9.87 7.42
CA TRP A 64 -3.80 9.20 6.15
C TRP A 64 -4.97 8.26 5.78
N LYS A 65 -5.09 7.92 4.49
CA LYS A 65 -6.09 6.97 3.98
C LYS A 65 -5.47 5.98 3.00
N GLY A 66 -5.83 4.70 3.11
CA GLY A 66 -5.36 3.62 2.25
C GLY A 66 -6.42 3.14 1.25
N TYR A 67 -5.95 2.63 0.11
CA TYR A 67 -6.74 1.96 -0.93
C TYR A 67 -5.99 0.69 -1.35
N ALA A 68 -6.60 -0.48 -1.19
CA ALA A 68 -5.88 -1.75 -1.28
C ALA A 68 -6.54 -2.78 -2.19
N GLY A 69 -5.71 -3.60 -2.83
CA GLY A 69 -6.14 -4.81 -3.53
C GLY A 69 -6.95 -4.56 -4.80
N PHE A 70 -6.60 -3.55 -5.57
CA PHE A 70 -7.37 -3.18 -6.76
C PHE A 70 -6.49 -3.03 -8.00
N ARG A 71 -7.13 -3.13 -9.15
CA ARG A 71 -6.59 -2.86 -10.47
C ARG A 71 -7.25 -1.61 -11.03
N LEU A 72 -6.46 -0.73 -11.59
CA LEU A 72 -6.88 0.53 -12.19
C LEU A 72 -6.64 0.49 -13.69
N ILE A 73 -7.67 0.78 -14.47
CA ILE A 73 -7.56 0.96 -15.92
C ILE A 73 -7.13 2.40 -16.20
N GLY A 74 -6.04 2.57 -16.94
CA GLY A 74 -5.54 3.85 -17.40
C GLY A 74 -6.04 4.20 -18.81
N GLY A 75 -5.76 5.44 -19.25
CA GLY A 75 -6.33 6.02 -20.47
C GLY A 75 -5.85 5.44 -21.81
N ARG A 76 -4.99 4.41 -21.82
CA ARG A 76 -4.54 3.69 -23.04
C ARG A 76 -4.78 2.17 -22.93
N ASN A 77 -5.79 1.73 -22.15
CA ASN A 77 -5.98 0.33 -21.77
C ASN A 77 -4.76 -0.30 -21.08
N ASN A 78 -3.88 0.53 -20.51
CA ASN A 78 -2.85 0.03 -19.60
C ASN A 78 -3.50 -0.22 -18.25
N GLU A 79 -3.31 -1.40 -17.69
CA GLU A 79 -3.83 -1.76 -16.38
C GLU A 79 -2.68 -1.79 -15.38
N GLY A 80 -2.87 -1.13 -14.24
CA GLY A 80 -1.95 -1.22 -13.10
C GLY A 80 -2.66 -1.88 -11.93
N GLU A 81 -2.03 -2.92 -11.40
CA GLU A 81 -2.48 -3.63 -10.19
C GLU A 81 -1.76 -3.06 -8.97
N PHE A 82 -2.50 -2.73 -7.91
CA PHE A 82 -1.98 -2.06 -6.72
C PHE A 82 -2.26 -2.88 -5.47
N ASP A 83 -1.20 -3.17 -4.72
CA ASP A 83 -1.33 -3.82 -3.41
C ASP A 83 -1.90 -2.82 -2.40
N LEU A 84 -1.28 -1.65 -2.30
CA LEU A 84 -1.74 -0.54 -1.48
C LEU A 84 -1.33 0.81 -2.08
N ILE A 85 -2.25 1.76 -2.05
CA ILE A 85 -2.00 3.19 -2.24
C ILE A 85 -2.33 3.90 -0.93
N ILE A 86 -1.44 4.77 -0.45
CA ILE A 86 -1.65 5.60 0.74
C ILE A 86 -1.71 7.06 0.31
N VAL A 87 -2.79 7.76 0.64
CA VAL A 87 -2.88 9.21 0.54
C VAL A 87 -2.47 9.82 1.87
N THR A 88 -1.42 10.63 1.85
CA THR A 88 -0.91 11.38 3.00
C THR A 88 -1.30 12.85 2.89
N HIS A 89 -0.89 13.67 3.86
CA HIS A 89 -1.01 15.14 3.77
C HIS A 89 -0.19 15.79 2.64
N PHE A 90 0.85 15.13 2.10
CA PHE A 90 1.75 15.72 1.10
C PHE A 90 1.73 15.01 -0.26
N SER A 91 1.77 13.68 -0.25
CA SER A 91 1.83 12.87 -1.46
C SER A 91 1.01 11.60 -1.39
N VAL A 92 0.73 11.05 -2.56
CA VAL A 92 0.19 9.70 -2.75
C VAL A 92 1.36 8.74 -2.85
N ILE A 93 1.37 7.67 -2.06
CA ILE A 93 2.43 6.67 -2.01
C ILE A 93 1.88 5.36 -2.54
N ILE A 94 2.47 4.84 -3.62
CA ILE A 94 2.23 3.45 -4.05
C ILE A 94 3.14 2.53 -3.23
N VAL A 95 2.55 1.51 -2.62
CA VAL A 95 3.26 0.49 -1.85
C VAL A 95 3.12 -0.83 -2.57
N GLU A 96 4.21 -1.32 -3.14
CA GLU A 96 4.32 -2.66 -3.74
C GLU A 96 4.89 -3.62 -2.69
N LEU A 97 4.14 -4.66 -2.32
CA LEU A 97 4.51 -5.59 -1.27
C LEU A 97 5.24 -6.80 -1.88
N LYS A 98 6.37 -7.18 -1.27
CA LYS A 98 7.08 -8.43 -1.60
C LYS A 98 7.45 -9.18 -0.32
N HIS A 99 6.85 -10.36 -0.15
CA HIS A 99 7.18 -11.25 0.96
C HIS A 99 8.37 -12.15 0.61
N TRP A 100 9.58 -11.58 0.63
CA TRP A 100 10.81 -12.28 0.24
C TRP A 100 11.76 -12.44 1.42
N ASN A 101 12.40 -13.61 1.47
CA ASN A 101 13.33 -14.02 2.52
C ASN A 101 14.72 -14.32 1.93
N GLY A 102 15.77 -14.02 2.69
CA GLY A 102 17.15 -14.25 2.28
C GLY A 102 17.75 -13.11 1.46
N GLU A 103 18.66 -13.45 0.55
CA GLU A 103 19.44 -12.49 -0.21
C GLU A 103 18.66 -11.99 -1.44
N LEU A 104 18.67 -10.67 -1.65
CA LEU A 104 18.10 -10.02 -2.82
C LEU A 104 19.19 -9.29 -3.60
N THR A 105 19.40 -9.67 -4.86
CA THR A 105 20.40 -9.08 -5.76
C THR A 105 19.76 -8.69 -7.09
N ALA A 106 20.50 -7.96 -7.93
CA ALA A 106 20.05 -7.59 -9.27
C ALA A 106 21.17 -7.72 -10.30
N ASN A 107 20.78 -8.08 -11.52
CA ASN A 107 21.62 -7.98 -12.71
C ASN A 107 20.85 -7.19 -13.78
N GLY A 108 21.30 -5.97 -14.09
CA GLY A 108 20.61 -5.04 -14.98
C GLY A 108 19.26 -4.58 -14.43
N ASP A 109 18.17 -4.98 -15.10
CA ASP A 109 16.78 -4.72 -14.69
C ASP A 109 16.08 -5.99 -14.18
N GLN A 110 16.85 -7.04 -13.87
CA GLN A 110 16.33 -8.32 -13.38
C GLN A 110 16.74 -8.54 -11.94
N TRP A 111 15.79 -8.97 -11.11
CA TRP A 111 16.01 -9.28 -9.69
C TRP A 111 16.15 -10.77 -9.47
N TYR A 112 16.94 -11.11 -8.45
CA TYR A 112 17.22 -12.48 -8.05
C TYR A 112 17.08 -12.61 -6.53
N GLN A 113 16.45 -13.67 -6.07
CA GLN A 113 16.32 -13.99 -4.65
C GLN A 113 17.06 -15.31 -4.38
N ASN A 114 18.09 -15.29 -3.54
CA ASN A 114 18.97 -16.44 -3.29
C ASN A 114 19.52 -17.07 -4.59
N GLY A 115 19.82 -16.24 -5.60
CA GLY A 115 20.27 -16.68 -6.92
C GLY A 115 19.15 -17.09 -7.89
N GLU A 116 17.91 -17.28 -7.41
CA GLU A 116 16.77 -17.59 -8.29
C GLU A 116 16.23 -16.34 -8.98
N HIS A 117 16.02 -16.39 -10.29
CA HIS A 117 15.45 -15.29 -11.06
C HIS A 117 14.00 -15.00 -10.63
N ARG A 118 13.70 -13.73 -10.35
CA ARG A 118 12.37 -13.23 -9.93
C ARG A 118 11.71 -12.33 -10.97
N GLY A 119 12.31 -12.18 -12.15
CA GLY A 119 11.81 -11.30 -13.20
C GLY A 119 12.36 -9.88 -13.12
N ARG A 120 11.66 -8.98 -13.82
CA ARG A 120 12.02 -7.56 -13.88
C ARG A 120 11.95 -6.92 -12.49
N SER A 121 12.81 -5.93 -12.24
CA SER A 121 12.86 -5.16 -11.00
C SER A 121 11.47 -4.71 -10.57
N ALA A 122 11.10 -5.02 -9.31
CA ALA A 122 9.83 -4.55 -8.76
C ALA A 122 9.80 -3.01 -8.70
N VAL A 123 10.95 -2.35 -8.60
CA VAL A 123 11.06 -0.88 -8.69
C VAL A 123 10.64 -0.41 -10.08
N SER A 124 11.20 -1.00 -11.13
CA SER A 124 10.86 -0.64 -12.52
C SER A 124 9.38 -0.90 -12.84
N ILE A 125 8.83 -2.04 -12.38
CA ILE A 125 7.40 -2.36 -12.54
C ILE A 125 6.53 -1.34 -11.80
N THR A 126 6.88 -0.99 -10.56
CA THR A 126 6.11 -0.04 -9.75
C THR A 126 6.23 1.39 -10.28
N GLN A 127 7.36 1.74 -10.88
CA GLN A 127 7.56 3.03 -11.55
C GLN A 127 6.62 3.21 -12.75
N ASP A 128 6.37 2.15 -13.53
CA ASP A 128 5.37 2.18 -14.59
C ASP A 128 3.96 2.46 -14.04
N LYS A 129 3.62 1.85 -12.89
CA LYS A 129 2.36 2.12 -12.15
C LYS A 129 2.30 3.57 -11.64
N GLN A 130 3.42 4.10 -11.13
CA GLN A 130 3.54 5.49 -10.69
C GLN A 130 3.26 6.46 -11.84
N TYR A 131 3.83 6.23 -13.03
CA TYR A 131 3.56 7.07 -14.19
C TYR A 131 2.09 7.05 -14.61
N MET A 132 1.48 5.86 -14.59
CA MET A 132 0.05 5.70 -14.88
C MET A 132 -0.83 6.46 -13.88
N LEU A 133 -0.61 6.25 -12.58
CA LEU A 133 -1.41 6.91 -11.54
C LEU A 133 -1.23 8.44 -11.59
N ARG A 134 0.01 8.91 -11.71
CA ARG A 134 0.33 10.35 -11.83
C ARG A 134 -0.43 10.98 -12.98
N GLU A 135 -0.50 10.33 -14.14
CA GLU A 135 -1.24 10.84 -15.30
C GLU A 135 -2.76 10.87 -15.05
N LYS A 136 -3.33 9.86 -14.38
CA LYS A 136 -4.76 9.84 -14.01
C LYS A 136 -5.11 10.96 -13.01
N LEU A 137 -4.26 11.18 -11.99
CA LEU A 137 -4.44 12.27 -11.04
C LEU A 137 -4.27 13.65 -11.69
N ARG A 138 -3.28 13.81 -12.57
CA ARG A 138 -3.06 15.06 -13.33
C ARG A 138 -4.28 15.45 -14.18
N ARG A 139 -4.92 14.49 -14.84
CA ARG A 139 -6.16 14.73 -15.61
C ARG A 139 -7.33 15.15 -14.72
N SER A 140 -7.30 14.72 -13.47
CA SER A 140 -8.28 15.07 -12.44
C SER A 140 -7.86 16.32 -11.63
N GLY A 141 -6.75 16.96 -11.96
CA GLY A 141 -6.11 18.02 -11.14
C GLY A 141 -7.04 19.15 -10.71
N ARG A 142 -7.93 19.61 -11.59
CA ARG A 142 -8.93 20.65 -11.28
C ARG A 142 -10.00 20.22 -10.26
N LYS A 143 -10.09 18.93 -9.93
CA LYS A 143 -11.02 18.38 -8.95
C LYS A 143 -10.46 18.37 -7.53
N PHE A 144 -9.21 18.78 -7.31
CA PHE A 144 -8.57 18.79 -5.98
C PHE A 144 -8.61 20.20 -5.37
N PRO A 145 -9.55 20.50 -4.45
CA PRO A 145 -9.62 21.78 -3.74
C PRO A 145 -8.29 22.20 -3.09
N SER A 146 -7.55 21.27 -2.49
CA SER A 146 -6.27 21.60 -1.82
C SER A 146 -5.21 22.19 -2.76
N PHE A 147 -5.37 22.04 -4.09
CA PHE A 147 -4.46 22.57 -5.10
C PHE A 147 -4.96 23.89 -5.71
N GLU A 148 -6.09 24.44 -5.29
CA GLU A 148 -6.51 25.78 -5.71
C GLU A 148 -5.45 26.82 -5.30
N GLY A 149 -5.09 27.71 -6.23
CA GLY A 149 -4.04 28.72 -5.99
C GLY A 149 -2.61 28.18 -5.87
N ASN A 150 -2.39 26.86 -5.95
CA ASN A 150 -1.04 26.27 -5.88
C ASN A 150 -0.33 26.29 -7.25
N LYS A 151 1.01 26.39 -7.22
CA LYS A 151 1.85 26.36 -8.44
C LYS A 151 1.69 25.07 -9.23
N PHE A 152 1.56 23.94 -8.54
CA PHE A 152 1.26 22.65 -9.12
C PHE A 152 -0.23 22.38 -8.92
N ASN A 153 -0.86 21.70 -9.87
CA ASN A 153 -2.30 21.47 -9.89
C ASN A 153 -2.67 19.98 -9.74
N SER A 154 -1.75 19.15 -9.24
CA SER A 154 -2.01 17.73 -9.05
C SER A 154 -1.12 17.12 -7.96
N PRO A 155 -1.59 16.05 -7.28
CA PRO A 155 -0.82 15.37 -6.26
C PRO A 155 0.49 14.80 -6.77
N ARG A 156 1.53 14.89 -5.93
CA ARG A 156 2.75 14.11 -6.12
C ARG A 156 2.44 12.64 -5.88
N VAL A 157 3.03 11.78 -6.71
CA VAL A 157 2.97 10.32 -6.54
C VAL A 157 4.39 9.82 -6.28
N ASP A 158 4.63 9.27 -5.10
CA ASP A 158 5.83 8.54 -4.73
C ASP A 158 5.55 7.04 -4.72
N PHE A 159 6.59 6.21 -4.67
CA PHE A 159 6.41 4.77 -4.54
C PHE A 159 7.57 4.11 -3.80
N PHE A 160 7.24 3.00 -3.13
CA PHE A 160 8.20 2.11 -2.50
C PHE A 160 7.82 0.65 -2.75
N VAL A 161 8.84 -0.17 -2.95
CA VAL A 161 8.75 -1.63 -2.80
C VAL A 161 9.06 -1.95 -1.35
N VAL A 162 8.09 -2.50 -0.63
CA VAL A 162 8.22 -2.82 0.78
C VAL A 162 8.40 -4.33 0.96
N LEU A 163 9.55 -4.70 1.51
CA LEU A 163 9.91 -6.07 1.83
C LEU A 163 9.34 -6.46 3.19
N THR A 164 8.46 -7.46 3.22
CA THR A 164 7.78 -7.93 4.44
C THR A 164 8.38 -9.20 5.03
N GLY A 165 9.31 -9.84 4.32
CA GLY A 165 10.13 -10.96 4.83
C GLY A 165 11.49 -10.50 5.35
N THR A 166 12.46 -11.40 5.38
CA THR A 166 13.83 -11.14 5.89
C THR A 166 14.78 -10.51 4.87
N ALA A 167 14.37 -10.40 3.60
CA ALA A 167 15.19 -9.77 2.57
C ALA A 167 15.33 -8.26 2.78
N ASN A 168 16.40 -7.66 2.24
CA ASN A 168 16.63 -6.22 2.25
C ASN A 168 17.30 -5.74 0.96
N GLY A 169 17.23 -4.44 0.68
CA GLY A 169 17.75 -3.83 -0.55
C GLY A 169 19.26 -3.52 -0.55
N SER A 170 20.04 -3.97 0.44
CA SER A 170 21.44 -3.55 0.60
C SER A 170 22.35 -3.92 -0.59
N LYS A 171 22.05 -5.03 -1.28
CA LYS A 171 22.78 -5.53 -2.45
C LYS A 171 22.14 -5.14 -3.79
N LEU A 172 21.10 -4.29 -3.76
CA LEU A 172 20.51 -3.73 -4.97
C LEU A 172 21.31 -2.51 -5.45
N PRO A 173 21.30 -2.21 -6.77
CA PRO A 173 21.89 -0.99 -7.30
C PRO A 173 21.20 0.25 -6.71
N GLU A 174 21.93 1.36 -6.62
CA GLU A 174 21.44 2.59 -5.96
C GLU A 174 20.11 3.10 -6.51
N LYS A 175 19.91 2.96 -7.84
CA LYS A 175 18.65 3.33 -8.50
C LYS A 175 17.43 2.62 -7.92
N ASP A 176 17.58 1.37 -7.49
CA ASP A 176 16.53 0.54 -6.94
C ASP A 176 16.50 0.69 -5.42
N ARG A 177 17.66 0.67 -4.77
CA ARG A 177 17.83 0.72 -3.31
C ARG A 177 17.06 1.87 -2.65
N LYS A 178 17.07 3.07 -3.26
CA LYS A 178 16.33 4.25 -2.73
C LYS A 178 14.80 4.10 -2.71
N HIS A 179 14.25 3.11 -3.43
CA HIS A 179 12.82 2.81 -3.50
C HIS A 179 12.48 1.50 -2.76
N VAL A 180 13.45 0.83 -2.14
CA VAL A 180 13.25 -0.45 -1.47
C VAL A 180 13.43 -0.25 0.03
N LEU A 181 12.37 -0.52 0.79
CA LEU A 181 12.38 -0.43 2.24
C LEU A 181 11.98 -1.78 2.83
N ASN A 182 12.52 -2.15 3.99
CA ASN A 182 11.90 -3.18 4.80
C ASN A 182 10.64 -2.63 5.51
N VAL A 183 9.77 -3.52 5.99
CA VAL A 183 8.52 -3.11 6.64
C VAL A 183 8.74 -2.13 7.81
N ASN A 184 9.79 -2.29 8.62
CA ASN A 184 10.03 -1.41 9.76
C ASN A 184 10.52 -0.02 9.32
N GLU A 185 11.36 0.06 8.28
CA GLU A 185 11.76 1.33 7.67
C GLU A 185 10.56 2.09 7.10
N PHE A 186 9.62 1.37 6.47
CA PHE A 186 8.40 1.98 5.96
C PHE A 186 7.49 2.48 7.09
N LEU A 187 7.29 1.69 8.15
CA LEU A 187 6.49 2.09 9.31
C LEU A 187 7.08 3.30 10.05
N ALA A 188 8.40 3.49 10.00
CA ALA A 188 9.06 4.65 10.58
C ALA A 188 8.62 5.99 9.95
N LEU A 189 7.97 5.97 8.78
CA LEU A 189 7.33 7.15 8.18
C LEU A 189 6.21 7.77 9.04
N ALA A 190 5.75 7.08 10.09
CA ALA A 190 4.85 7.67 11.08
C ALA A 190 5.51 8.79 11.91
N ASP A 191 6.84 8.84 11.96
CA ASP A 191 7.58 9.96 12.53
C ASP A 191 7.71 11.08 11.48
N GLU A 192 7.22 12.27 11.82
CA GLU A 192 7.21 13.43 10.92
C GLU A 192 8.61 13.80 10.41
N LYS A 193 9.67 13.69 11.22
CA LYS A 193 11.03 14.03 10.78
C LYS A 193 11.56 13.02 9.77
N ILE A 194 11.24 11.74 9.98
CA ILE A 194 11.61 10.66 9.05
C ILE A 194 10.85 10.83 7.73
N PHE A 195 9.54 11.10 7.81
CA PHE A 195 8.71 11.42 6.65
C PHE A 195 9.28 12.60 5.86
N GLU A 196 9.56 13.70 6.56
CA GLU A 196 10.08 14.93 5.95
C GLU A 196 11.38 14.69 5.21
N LYS A 197 12.33 14.01 5.87
CA LYS A 197 13.64 13.68 5.29
C LYS A 197 13.52 12.81 4.04
N MET A 198 12.56 11.89 4.01
CA MET A 198 12.45 10.90 2.94
C MET A 198 11.64 11.41 1.73
N LEU A 199 10.54 12.13 1.99
CA LEU A 199 9.54 12.47 0.96
C LEU A 199 9.56 13.94 0.54
N LEU A 200 9.88 14.87 1.46
CA LEU A 200 9.88 16.28 1.09
C LEU A 200 11.13 16.64 0.26
N PRO A 201 10.98 17.49 -0.77
CA PRO A 201 12.11 17.95 -1.54
C PRO A 201 13.02 18.84 -0.68
N PRO A 202 14.32 18.49 -0.52
CA PRO A 202 15.21 19.12 0.48
C PRO A 202 15.48 20.61 0.23
N ASN A 203 15.30 21.06 -1.01
CA ASN A 203 15.60 22.43 -1.44
C ASN A 203 14.33 23.30 -1.58
N VAL A 204 13.20 22.89 -1.03
CA VAL A 204 11.94 23.65 -1.08
C VAL A 204 11.47 23.93 0.35
N PRO A 205 11.23 25.21 0.72
CA PRO A 205 10.70 25.54 2.04
C PRO A 205 9.35 24.88 2.29
N LYS A 206 9.11 24.32 3.49
CA LYS A 206 7.85 23.65 3.87
C LYS A 206 6.60 24.50 3.58
N ARG A 207 6.68 25.82 3.80
CA ARG A 207 5.61 26.79 3.49
C ARG A 207 5.23 26.93 2.01
N ALA A 208 6.08 26.44 1.10
CA ALA A 208 5.86 26.46 -0.35
C ALA A 208 5.32 25.12 -0.88
N LEU A 209 5.10 24.15 0.01
CA LEU A 209 4.57 22.84 -0.32
C LEU A 209 3.08 22.80 -0.01
N ASN A 210 2.29 22.13 -0.85
CA ASN A 210 0.94 21.74 -0.50
C ASN A 210 1.01 20.59 0.51
N LEU A 211 0.53 20.83 1.73
CA LEU A 211 0.50 19.87 2.83
C LEU A 211 -0.94 19.59 3.31
N GLN A 212 -1.91 19.79 2.41
CA GLN A 212 -3.35 19.64 2.66
C GLN A 212 -3.97 18.54 1.79
N LEU A 213 -3.17 17.65 1.21
CA LEU A 213 -3.66 16.59 0.32
C LEU A 213 -4.64 15.63 1.02
N ASN A 214 -4.50 15.49 2.35
CA ASN A 214 -5.39 14.70 3.20
C ASN A 214 -6.78 15.33 3.42
N GLU A 215 -7.02 16.55 2.92
CA GLU A 215 -8.35 17.17 2.87
C GLU A 215 -9.17 16.70 1.65
N ASP A 216 -8.53 16.12 0.63
CA ASP A 216 -9.15 15.76 -0.66
C ASP A 216 -9.56 14.28 -0.76
N PHE A 217 -9.80 13.57 0.36
CA PHE A 217 -10.12 12.13 0.32
C PHE A 217 -11.34 11.80 -0.53
N ASP A 218 -12.39 12.62 -0.51
CA ASP A 218 -13.58 12.40 -1.35
C ASP A 218 -13.27 12.45 -2.85
N VAL A 219 -12.27 13.25 -3.24
CA VAL A 219 -11.80 13.32 -4.64
C VAL A 219 -11.14 12.00 -5.02
N PHE A 220 -10.32 11.44 -4.14
CA PHE A 220 -9.70 10.14 -4.34
C PHE A 220 -10.73 9.00 -4.37
N ASP A 221 -11.70 9.00 -3.46
CA ASP A 221 -12.78 8.02 -3.46
C ASP A 221 -13.51 8.04 -4.80
N ASN A 222 -13.85 9.23 -5.32
CA ASN A 222 -14.49 9.35 -6.62
C ASN A 222 -13.59 8.86 -7.78
N ILE A 223 -12.29 9.19 -7.77
CA ILE A 223 -11.34 8.75 -8.81
C ILE A 223 -11.17 7.22 -8.81
N PHE A 224 -11.20 6.59 -7.63
CA PHE A 224 -11.07 5.15 -7.49
C PHE A 224 -12.41 4.40 -7.54
N ASN A 225 -13.56 5.09 -7.60
CA ASN A 225 -14.88 4.47 -7.75
C ASN A 225 -15.53 4.74 -9.12
N ASP A 226 -14.83 5.38 -10.06
CA ASP A 226 -15.35 5.81 -11.37
C ASP A 226 -15.67 4.66 -12.36
N GLY A 227 -15.81 3.42 -11.87
CA GLY A 227 -16.04 2.22 -12.69
C GLY A 227 -14.79 1.70 -13.41
N GLN A 228 -13.63 2.37 -13.28
CA GLN A 228 -12.35 1.93 -13.86
C GLN A 228 -11.49 1.17 -12.86
N THR A 229 -12.02 0.88 -11.67
CA THR A 229 -11.41 0.00 -10.69
C THR A 229 -12.08 -1.37 -10.68
N LYS A 230 -11.25 -2.40 -10.65
CA LYS A 230 -11.66 -3.79 -10.47
C LYS A 230 -10.84 -4.38 -9.33
N PRO A 231 -11.31 -5.42 -8.63
CA PRO A 231 -10.44 -6.12 -7.68
C PRO A 231 -9.16 -6.63 -8.34
N LYS A 232 -8.07 -6.67 -7.58
CA LYS A 232 -6.82 -7.34 -7.97
C LYS A 232 -7.14 -8.80 -8.30
N SER A 233 -6.59 -9.34 -9.39
CA SER A 233 -6.75 -10.77 -9.67
C SER A 233 -5.71 -11.57 -8.90
N LEU A 234 -6.08 -12.80 -8.52
CA LEU A 234 -5.16 -13.76 -7.96
C LEU A 234 -4.24 -14.28 -9.08
N LEU A 235 -2.94 -13.98 -9.00
CA LEU A 235 -1.92 -14.46 -9.93
C LEU A 235 -0.95 -15.41 -9.20
N VAL A 236 -0.92 -16.67 -9.60
CA VAL A 236 -0.03 -17.70 -9.01
C VAL A 236 0.66 -18.46 -10.13
N ASN A 237 2.00 -18.53 -10.10
CA ASN A 237 2.81 -19.26 -11.08
C ASN A 237 2.48 -18.94 -12.55
N GLY A 238 2.14 -17.68 -12.85
CA GLY A 238 1.78 -17.23 -14.20
C GLY A 238 0.33 -17.48 -14.61
N TYR A 239 -0.50 -18.08 -13.75
CA TYR A 239 -1.94 -18.25 -13.96
C TYR A 239 -2.73 -17.18 -13.21
N GLU A 240 -3.60 -16.49 -13.92
CA GLU A 240 -4.47 -15.44 -13.39
C GLU A 240 -5.90 -15.98 -13.23
N ALA A 241 -6.51 -15.75 -12.06
CA ALA A 241 -7.92 -16.02 -11.82
C ALA A 241 -8.81 -15.16 -12.73
N GLU A 242 -9.74 -15.79 -13.41
CA GLU A 242 -10.67 -15.15 -14.34
C GLU A 242 -12.09 -15.11 -13.77
N GLU A 243 -12.57 -16.25 -13.29
CA GLU A 243 -13.94 -16.41 -12.82
C GLU A 243 -13.94 -17.14 -11.48
N LYS A 244 -14.63 -16.58 -10.47
CA LYS A 244 -14.89 -17.30 -9.21
C LYS A 244 -15.90 -18.39 -9.47
N ILE A 245 -15.52 -19.64 -9.25
CA ILE A 245 -16.40 -20.80 -9.44
C ILE A 245 -16.96 -21.33 -8.10
N TYR A 246 -16.29 -21.04 -6.98
CA TYR A 246 -16.72 -21.45 -5.63
C TYR A 246 -16.21 -20.48 -4.56
N PRO A 247 -16.95 -20.24 -3.46
CA PRO A 247 -18.31 -20.70 -3.21
C PRO A 247 -19.34 -19.90 -4.04
N PRO A 248 -20.54 -20.47 -4.26
CA PRO A 248 -21.69 -19.71 -4.71
C PRO A 248 -21.93 -18.47 -3.84
N GLU A 249 -22.58 -17.46 -4.41
CA GLU A 249 -22.89 -16.24 -3.68
C GLU A 249 -23.75 -16.52 -2.43
N GLY A 250 -23.43 -15.87 -1.31
CA GLY A 250 -24.11 -16.07 -0.03
C GLY A 250 -23.70 -17.33 0.75
N VAL A 251 -22.77 -18.14 0.24
CA VAL A 251 -22.29 -19.34 0.93
C VAL A 251 -20.96 -19.06 1.62
N GLU A 252 -20.90 -19.30 2.93
CA GLU A 252 -19.65 -19.26 3.68
C GLU A 252 -18.71 -20.40 3.24
N SER A 253 -17.44 -20.06 3.06
CA SER A 253 -16.41 -21.02 2.75
C SER A 253 -15.07 -20.56 3.32
N VAL A 254 -14.26 -21.54 3.72
CA VAL A 254 -12.88 -21.38 4.16
C VAL A 254 -11.89 -21.36 2.98
N TYR A 255 -12.35 -21.54 1.75
CA TYR A 255 -11.56 -21.34 0.54
C TYR A 255 -12.40 -20.77 -0.61
N THR A 256 -11.73 -20.18 -1.60
CA THR A 256 -12.34 -19.70 -2.83
C THR A 256 -11.64 -20.34 -4.01
N GLU A 257 -12.41 -20.80 -5.00
CA GLU A 257 -11.88 -21.37 -6.24
C GLU A 257 -12.18 -20.49 -7.44
N PHE A 258 -11.23 -20.49 -8.36
CA PHE A 258 -11.29 -19.71 -9.58
C PHE A 258 -10.89 -20.56 -10.77
N GLN A 259 -11.66 -20.47 -11.86
CA GLN A 259 -11.12 -20.82 -13.16
C GLN A 259 -10.03 -19.79 -13.50
N ALA A 260 -8.88 -20.26 -13.91
CA ALA A 260 -7.71 -19.45 -14.21
C ALA A 260 -7.17 -19.75 -15.61
N LYS A 261 -6.38 -18.82 -16.14
CA LYS A 261 -5.71 -18.95 -17.44
C LYS A 261 -4.27 -18.50 -17.35
N SER A 262 -3.39 -19.11 -18.13
CA SER A 262 -2.00 -18.67 -18.21
C SER A 262 -1.91 -17.29 -18.86
N LYS A 263 -1.11 -16.40 -18.26
CA LYS A 263 -0.76 -15.08 -18.84
C LYS A 263 0.05 -15.22 -20.13
N GLN A 264 0.75 -16.35 -20.32
CA GLN A 264 1.58 -16.60 -21.49
C GLN A 264 0.81 -17.32 -22.60
N ARG A 265 -0.10 -18.23 -22.25
CA ARG A 265 -0.88 -19.07 -23.17
C ARG A 265 -2.37 -19.01 -22.82
N LYS A 266 -3.16 -18.26 -23.58
CA LYS A 266 -4.58 -17.99 -23.24
C LYS A 266 -5.47 -19.24 -23.25
N ASP A 267 -5.07 -20.26 -23.98
CA ASP A 267 -5.71 -21.58 -24.11
C ASP A 267 -5.38 -22.53 -22.95
N ASP A 268 -4.32 -22.24 -22.20
CA ASP A 268 -3.88 -23.03 -21.06
C ASP A 268 -4.64 -22.62 -19.79
N LYS A 269 -5.58 -23.47 -19.37
CA LYS A 269 -6.48 -23.25 -18.24
C LYS A 269 -6.01 -24.00 -16.99
N ALA A 270 -6.26 -23.41 -15.84
CA ALA A 270 -6.00 -24.02 -14.54
C ALA A 270 -7.15 -23.77 -13.56
N LEU A 271 -7.11 -24.47 -12.43
CA LEU A 271 -7.93 -24.20 -11.26
C LEU A 271 -7.04 -23.57 -10.19
N LEU A 272 -7.39 -22.38 -9.71
CA LEU A 272 -6.73 -21.76 -8.56
C LEU A 272 -7.64 -21.82 -7.33
N ARG A 273 -7.10 -22.32 -6.23
CA ARG A 273 -7.77 -22.34 -4.92
C ARG A 273 -7.00 -21.46 -3.95
N ARG A 274 -7.70 -20.56 -3.26
CA ARG A 274 -7.16 -19.70 -2.21
C ARG A 274 -7.83 -20.04 -0.88
N TRP A 275 -7.05 -20.57 0.05
CA TRP A 275 -7.48 -20.82 1.43
C TRP A 275 -7.51 -19.52 2.24
N ASP A 276 -8.54 -19.38 3.07
CA ASP A 276 -8.72 -18.34 4.06
C ASP A 276 -8.59 -18.96 5.46
N PHE A 277 -7.33 -19.12 5.90
CA PHE A 277 -7.03 -19.75 7.19
C PHE A 277 -7.50 -18.92 8.41
N SER A 278 -7.88 -17.65 8.21
CA SER A 278 -8.41 -16.80 9.28
C SER A 278 -9.77 -17.26 9.79
N LYS A 279 -10.55 -17.94 8.93
CA LYS A 279 -11.86 -18.50 9.26
C LYS A 279 -11.80 -19.77 10.11
N PHE A 280 -10.61 -20.31 10.34
CA PHE A 280 -10.45 -21.48 11.20
C PHE A 280 -10.25 -21.02 12.65
N ASN A 281 -11.03 -21.60 13.55
CA ASN A 281 -10.86 -21.39 14.99
C ASN A 281 -9.79 -22.32 15.61
N ASP A 282 -8.77 -22.68 14.83
CA ASP A 282 -7.68 -23.56 15.24
C ASP A 282 -6.37 -22.77 15.32
N ARG A 283 -5.67 -22.86 16.46
CA ARG A 283 -4.40 -22.18 16.69
C ARG A 283 -3.27 -22.76 15.84
N GLU A 284 -3.29 -24.06 15.54
CA GLU A 284 -2.26 -24.70 14.72
C GLU A 284 -2.32 -24.19 13.28
N LEU A 285 -3.51 -23.95 12.74
CA LEU A 285 -3.71 -23.40 11.39
C LEU A 285 -3.34 -21.92 11.27
N LYS A 286 -3.00 -21.26 12.38
CA LYS A 286 -2.42 -19.92 12.38
C LYS A 286 -0.91 -19.95 12.12
N THR A 287 -0.24 -21.10 12.24
CA THR A 287 1.20 -21.24 11.95
C THR A 287 1.44 -21.65 10.50
N THR A 288 2.60 -21.28 9.96
CA THR A 288 3.01 -21.68 8.59
C THR A 288 3.05 -23.21 8.45
N GLU A 289 3.52 -23.92 9.48
CA GLU A 289 3.63 -25.38 9.49
C GLU A 289 2.26 -26.05 9.46
N GLY A 290 1.30 -25.57 10.26
CA GLY A 290 -0.07 -26.10 10.26
C GLY A 290 -0.78 -25.87 8.92
N ARG A 291 -0.63 -24.67 8.34
CA ARG A 291 -1.15 -24.36 6.99
C ARG A 291 -0.53 -25.26 5.92
N TYR A 292 0.78 -25.46 5.98
CA TYR A 292 1.49 -26.34 5.05
C TYR A 292 0.96 -27.77 5.11
N LYS A 293 0.73 -28.31 6.32
CA LYS A 293 0.13 -29.64 6.49
C LYS A 293 -1.23 -29.73 5.79
N VAL A 294 -2.14 -28.76 5.96
CA VAL A 294 -3.45 -28.82 5.30
C VAL A 294 -3.30 -28.89 3.78
N VAL A 295 -2.50 -27.99 3.22
CA VAL A 295 -2.28 -27.92 1.77
C VAL A 295 -1.54 -29.15 1.23
N SER A 296 -0.63 -29.75 1.99
CA SER A 296 0.09 -30.96 1.57
C SER A 296 -0.83 -32.18 1.51
N HIS A 297 -1.66 -32.38 2.55
CA HIS A 297 -2.61 -33.49 2.57
C HIS A 297 -3.72 -33.32 1.51
N GLU A 298 -4.12 -32.08 1.20
CA GLU A 298 -5.06 -31.81 0.10
C GLU A 298 -4.56 -32.38 -1.23
N LYS A 299 -3.26 -32.24 -1.53
CA LYS A 299 -2.66 -32.82 -2.74
C LYS A 299 -2.72 -34.35 -2.76
N GLU A 300 -2.65 -34.99 -1.60
CA GLU A 300 -2.75 -36.46 -1.48
C GLU A 300 -4.17 -36.97 -1.74
N VAL A 301 -5.19 -36.15 -1.42
CA VAL A 301 -6.61 -36.49 -1.67
C VAL A 301 -6.97 -36.39 -3.15
N LEU A 302 -6.35 -35.47 -3.90
CA LEU A 302 -6.54 -35.34 -5.34
C LEU A 302 -5.98 -36.58 -6.06
N ARG A 303 -6.83 -37.59 -6.24
CA ARG A 303 -6.55 -38.71 -7.14
C ARG A 303 -6.70 -38.21 -8.58
N LEU A 304 -5.56 -37.97 -9.24
CA LEU A 304 -5.48 -37.68 -10.67
C LEU A 304 -5.83 -38.91 -11.51
#